data_AF-A3JEM2-F1
#
_entry.id   AF-A3JEM2-F1
#
_cell.length_a   1.000
_cell.length_b   1.000
_cell.length_c   1.000
_cell.angle_alpha   90.00
_cell.angle_beta   90.00
_cell.angle_gamma   90.00
#
_symmetry.space_group_name_H-M   'P 1'
#
loop_
_entity.id
_entity.type
_entity.pdbx_description
1 polymer ?
#
loop_
_entity_poly.entity_id
_entity_poly.type
_entity_poly.pdbx_seq_one_letter_code
_entity_poly.pdbx_strand_id
1 'polypeptide(L)'
;MQALESEPFRVQERFAIITADPRHEDVQLRQTSRVNTRMFTDQWIALRLKSSIDSRRFEEIGYLPGLSATHFDAVTVLRFVQACCADLGLPST
;
A
#
# COMPACT_ATOMS: atom_id res chain seq x y z
N MET A 1 -4.92 -1.33 3.74
CA MET A 1 -4.52 -0.69 2.47
C MET A 1 -3.48 -1.57 1.81
N GLN A 2 -3.56 -1.74 0.49
CA GLN A 2 -2.69 -2.67 -0.24
C GLN A 2 -2.39 -2.10 -1.64
N ALA A 3 -1.14 -2.26 -2.09
CA ALA A 3 -0.73 -2.04 -3.47
C ALA A 3 -0.37 -3.41 -4.08
N LEU A 4 -0.77 -3.64 -5.33
CA LEU A 4 -0.51 -4.88 -6.06
C LEU A 4 0.34 -4.58 -7.29
N GLU A 5 1.41 -5.34 -7.49
CA GLU A 5 2.32 -5.18 -8.62
C GLU A 5 2.52 -6.53 -9.32
N SER A 6 2.13 -6.62 -10.60
CA SER A 6 2.38 -7.80 -11.43
C SER A 6 2.01 -7.49 -12.89
N GLU A 7 1.99 -8.54 -13.72
CA GLU A 7 1.31 -8.50 -15.01
C GLU A 7 -0.17 -8.16 -14.84
N PRO A 8 -0.79 -7.39 -15.76
CA PRO A 8 -2.15 -6.88 -15.59
C PRO A 8 -3.18 -7.96 -15.25
N PHE A 9 -3.12 -9.11 -15.95
CA PHE A 9 -4.02 -10.24 -15.72
C PHE A 9 -3.90 -10.80 -14.28
N ARG A 10 -2.67 -10.92 -13.77
CA ARG A 10 -2.42 -11.45 -12.42
C ARG A 10 -2.88 -10.48 -11.33
N VAL A 11 -2.73 -9.18 -11.55
CA VAL A 11 -3.26 -8.16 -10.64
C VAL A 11 -4.79 -8.22 -10.58
N GLN A 12 -5.45 -8.33 -11.73
CA GLN A 12 -6.92 -8.43 -11.81
C GLN A 12 -7.45 -9.69 -11.13
N GLU A 13 -6.86 -10.84 -11.42
CA GLU A 13 -7.21 -12.12 -10.79
C GLU A 13 -7.08 -12.04 -9.26
N ARG A 14 -5.95 -11.50 -8.77
CA ARG A 14 -5.71 -11.36 -7.34
C ARG A 14 -6.65 -10.35 -6.69
N PHE A 15 -6.92 -9.23 -7.36
CA PHE A 15 -7.85 -8.22 -6.85
C PHE A 15 -9.26 -8.80 -6.69
N ALA A 16 -9.76 -9.57 -7.67
CA ALA A 16 -11.06 -10.22 -7.60
C ALA A 16 -11.18 -11.18 -6.39
N ILE A 17 -10.13 -11.98 -6.14
CA ILE A 17 -10.07 -12.86 -4.97
C ILE A 17 -10.11 -12.05 -3.67
N ILE A 18 -9.31 -10.98 -3.59
CA ILE A 18 -9.28 -10.11 -2.40
C ILE A 18 -10.65 -9.48 -2.18
N THR A 19 -11.28 -8.89 -3.20
CA THR A 19 -12.58 -8.22 -3.06
C THR A 19 -13.70 -9.15 -2.59
N ALA A 20 -13.61 -10.45 -2.87
CA ALA A 20 -14.59 -11.45 -2.45
C ALA A 20 -14.35 -12.00 -1.03
N ASP A 21 -13.24 -11.64 -0.39
CA ASP A 21 -12.88 -12.13 0.93
C ASP A 21 -13.75 -11.49 2.03
N PRO A 22 -14.43 -12.29 2.87
CA PRO A 22 -15.39 -11.78 3.85
C PRO A 22 -14.76 -11.08 5.06
N ARG A 23 -13.43 -11.05 5.17
CA ARG A 23 -12.72 -10.40 6.29
C ARG A 23 -12.69 -8.88 6.19
N HIS A 24 -13.11 -8.32 5.06
CA HIS A 24 -13.22 -6.89 4.84
C HIS A 24 -14.42 -6.56 3.97
N GLU A 25 -14.85 -5.32 4.04
CA GLU A 25 -15.98 -4.77 3.28
C GLU A 25 -15.53 -3.47 2.60
N ASP A 26 -16.35 -2.94 1.69
CA ASP A 26 -16.14 -1.64 1.04
C ASP A 26 -14.78 -1.45 0.36
N VAL A 27 -14.31 -2.47 -0.37
CA VAL A 27 -13.03 -2.40 -1.08
C VAL A 27 -13.11 -1.38 -2.23
N GLN A 28 -12.25 -0.37 -2.17
CA GLN A 28 -12.16 0.68 -3.19
C GLN A 28 -10.86 0.58 -4.00
N LEU A 29 -11.00 0.44 -5.32
CA LEU A 29 -9.88 0.59 -6.25
C LEU A 29 -9.57 2.08 -6.43
N ARG A 30 -8.37 2.50 -6.05
CA ARG A 30 -7.97 3.92 -6.15
C ARG A 30 -7.32 4.28 -7.47
N GLN A 31 -6.44 3.41 -7.97
CA GLN A 31 -5.70 3.66 -9.20
C GLN A 31 -5.20 2.34 -9.77
N THR A 32 -5.22 2.27 -11.10
CA THR A 32 -4.52 1.27 -11.89
C THR A 32 -3.59 2.00 -12.85
N SER A 33 -2.31 1.64 -12.87
CA SER A 33 -1.34 2.25 -13.76
C SER A 33 -0.29 1.25 -14.20
N ARG A 34 0.20 1.41 -15.43
CA ARG A 34 1.38 0.69 -15.92
C ARG A 34 2.63 1.32 -15.31
N VAL A 35 3.53 0.49 -14.80
CA VAL A 35 4.82 0.90 -14.26
C VAL A 35 5.95 0.19 -15.00
N ASN A 36 7.11 0.86 -15.12
CA ASN A 36 8.28 0.28 -15.78
C ASN A 36 9.19 -0.49 -14.81
N THR A 37 9.01 -0.28 -13.50
CA THR A 37 9.80 -0.88 -12.45
C THR A 37 8.89 -1.18 -11.26
N ARG A 38 9.06 -2.35 -10.65
CA ARG A 38 8.33 -2.71 -9.42
C ARG A 38 8.91 -1.95 -8.23
N MET A 39 8.04 -1.49 -7.35
CA MET A 39 8.40 -0.78 -6.13
C MET A 39 8.88 -1.74 -5.03
N PHE A 40 8.37 -2.98 -5.04
CA PHE A 40 8.69 -4.00 -4.03
C PHE A 40 9.26 -5.26 -4.68
N THR A 41 10.44 -5.16 -5.33
CA THR A 41 11.05 -6.27 -6.10
C THR A 41 11.39 -7.49 -5.26
N ASP A 42 11.81 -7.29 -4.02
CA ASP A 42 12.42 -8.33 -3.18
C ASP A 42 11.43 -8.92 -2.16
N GLN A 43 10.19 -8.44 -2.16
CA GLN A 43 9.17 -8.82 -1.18
C GLN A 43 7.92 -9.31 -1.90
N TRP A 44 7.54 -10.58 -1.67
CA TRP A 44 6.26 -11.09 -2.17
C TRP A 44 5.07 -10.37 -1.51
N ILE A 45 5.20 -10.02 -0.23
CA ILE A 45 4.28 -9.16 0.53
C ILE A 45 5.10 -8.32 1.51
N ALA A 46 5.07 -7.00 1.36
CA ALA A 46 5.68 -6.05 2.29
C ALA A 46 4.69 -5.65 3.41
N LEU A 47 4.28 -6.61 4.25
CA LEU A 47 3.30 -6.34 5.32
C LEU A 47 3.92 -5.46 6.41
N ARG A 48 3.21 -4.38 6.78
CA ARG A 48 3.57 -3.51 7.91
C ARG A 48 2.39 -3.38 8.85
N LEU A 49 2.65 -3.61 10.14
CA LEU A 49 1.67 -3.37 11.20
C LEU A 49 1.84 -1.93 11.69
N LYS A 50 0.77 -1.33 12.22
CA LYS A 50 0.84 0.03 12.77
C LYS A 50 1.95 0.17 13.82
N SER A 51 2.15 -0.86 14.65
CA SER A 51 3.18 -0.89 15.69
C SER A 51 4.62 -0.93 15.15
N SER A 52 4.82 -1.28 13.88
CA SER A 52 6.14 -1.35 13.24
C SER A 52 6.45 -0.15 12.34
N ILE A 53 5.55 0.83 12.24
CA ILE A 53 5.71 2.03 11.42
C ILE A 53 6.05 3.18 12.36
N ASP A 54 7.10 3.95 12.04
CA ASP A 54 7.44 5.17 12.76
C ASP A 54 6.25 6.14 12.76
N SER A 55 5.84 6.63 13.93
CA SER A 55 4.70 7.53 14.08
C SER A 55 4.84 8.80 13.24
N ARG A 56 6.07 9.26 13.00
CA ARG A 56 6.37 10.42 12.15
C ARG A 56 5.84 10.25 10.73
N ARG A 57 5.76 9.03 10.19
CA ARG A 57 5.20 8.76 8.85
C ARG A 57 3.72 9.12 8.77
N PHE A 58 2.98 8.91 9.86
CA PHE A 58 1.56 9.28 9.91
C PHE A 58 1.38 10.80 10.00
N GLU A 59 2.27 11.48 10.73
CA GLU A 59 2.28 12.94 10.84
C GLU A 59 2.63 13.62 9.51
N GLU A 60 3.64 13.13 8.80
CA GLU A 60 4.10 13.63 7.49
C GLU A 60 2.97 13.71 6.45
N ILE A 61 2.02 12.79 6.50
CA ILE A 61 0.90 12.73 5.57
C ILE A 61 -0.37 13.38 6.11
N GLY A 62 -0.36 13.89 7.35
CA GLY A 62 -1.57 14.37 8.02
C GLY A 62 -2.62 13.28 8.17
N TYR A 63 -2.21 12.09 8.64
CA TYR A 63 -3.05 10.90 8.68
C TYR A 63 -4.40 11.16 9.36
N LEU A 64 -5.46 10.76 8.66
CA LEU A 64 -6.79 10.57 9.23
C LEU A 64 -7.11 9.07 9.23
N PRO A 65 -7.75 8.54 10.29
CA PRO A 65 -8.16 7.15 10.36
C PRO A 65 -8.84 6.66 9.08
N GLY A 66 -8.36 5.52 8.56
CA GLY A 66 -8.92 4.88 7.37
C GLY A 66 -8.42 5.42 6.02
N LEU A 67 -7.62 6.50 5.98
CA LEU A 67 -7.06 7.07 4.74
C LEU A 67 -8.11 7.32 3.64
N SER A 68 -9.32 7.80 3.97
CA SER A 68 -10.45 7.94 3.03
C SER A 68 -10.04 8.49 1.64
N ALA A 69 -10.62 7.93 0.57
CA ALA A 69 -10.39 8.41 -0.80
C ALA A 69 -10.83 9.86 -1.02
N THR A 70 -11.70 10.40 -0.16
CA THR A 70 -12.12 11.81 -0.19
C THR A 70 -11.03 12.78 0.29
N HIS A 71 -10.07 12.30 1.09
CA HIS A 71 -9.02 13.12 1.71
C HIS A 71 -7.63 12.78 1.15
N PHE A 72 -7.43 11.56 0.67
CA PHE A 72 -6.13 11.09 0.18
C PHE A 72 -6.26 10.50 -1.22
N ASP A 73 -5.61 11.15 -2.18
CA ASP A 73 -5.48 10.61 -3.53
C ASP A 73 -4.57 9.36 -3.56
N ALA A 74 -4.63 8.64 -4.67
CA ALA A 74 -3.89 7.40 -4.85
C ALA A 74 -2.36 7.59 -4.80
N VAL A 75 -1.86 8.72 -5.29
CA VAL A 75 -0.41 9.02 -5.35
C VAL A 75 0.14 9.28 -3.96
N THR A 76 -0.55 10.09 -3.16
CA THR A 76 -0.21 10.40 -1.77
C THR A 76 -0.21 9.14 -0.92
N VAL A 77 -1.24 8.31 -1.09
CA VAL A 77 -1.32 6.99 -0.47
C VAL A 77 -0.14 6.10 -0.86
N LEU A 78 0.21 6.04 -2.14
CA LEU A 78 1.29 5.18 -2.61
C LEU A 78 2.64 5.62 -2.03
N ARG A 79 2.90 6.94 -1.98
CA ARG A 79 4.10 7.50 -1.33
C ARG A 79 4.17 7.15 0.15
N PHE A 80 3.04 7.21 0.85
CA PHE A 80 2.98 6.78 2.25
C PHE A 80 3.33 5.30 2.42
N VAL A 81 2.78 4.42 1.57
CA VAL A 81 3.08 2.98 1.59
C VAL A 81 4.57 2.73 1.32
N GLN A 82 5.15 3.44 0.35
CA GLN A 82 6.58 3.38 0.06
C GLN A 82 7.42 3.81 1.27
N ALA A 83 7.10 4.94 1.90
CA ALA A 83 7.82 5.45 3.07
C ALA A 83 7.78 4.45 4.23
N CYS A 84 6.60 3.88 4.54
CA CYS A 84 6.45 2.85 5.57
C CYS A 84 7.27 1.57 5.28
N CYS A 85 7.58 1.29 4.02
CA CYS A 85 8.32 0.11 3.62
C CYS A 85 9.83 0.34 3.47
N ALA A 86 10.26 1.60 3.25
CA ALA A 86 11.65 1.99 3.03
C ALA A 86 12.52 1.91 4.30
N ASP A 87 11.91 2.02 5.49
CA ASP A 87 12.60 1.99 6.78
C ASP A 87 13.32 0.65 7.09
N LEU A 88 13.25 -0.36 6.21
CA LEU A 88 13.99 -1.63 6.30
C LEU A 88 15.39 -1.61 5.67
N GLY A 89 15.79 -0.50 5.03
CA GLY A 89 17.10 -0.38 4.36
C GLY A 89 18.27 0.06 5.27
N LEU A 90 18.04 0.38 6.54
CA LEU A 90 19.11 0.78 7.44
C LEU A 90 19.21 -0.23 8.59
N PRO A 91 20.33 -0.97 8.69
CA PRO A 91 20.65 -1.61 9.96
C PRO A 91 20.78 -0.50 11.00
N SER A 92 20.04 -0.61 12.09
CA SER A 92 20.29 0.19 13.28
C SER A 92 21.74 -0.05 13.70
N THR A 93 22.59 0.97 13.55
CA THR A 93 23.94 1.01 14.14
C THR A 93 23.87 0.87 15.66
#